data_AF-A0A2G0VXP3-F1
#
_entry.id   AF-A0A2G0VXP3-F1
#
_cell.length_a   1.000
_cell.length_b   1.000
_cell.length_c   1.000
_cell.angle_alpha   90.00
_cell.angle_beta   90.00
_cell.angle_gamma   90.00
#
_symmetry.space_group_name_H-M   'P 1'
#
loop_
_entity.id
_entity.type
_entity.pdbx_description
1 polymer ?
#
loop_
_entity_poly.entity_id
_entity_poly.type
_entity_poly.pdbx_seq_one_letter_code
_entity_poly.pdbx_strand_id
1 'polypeptide(L)'
;MTNIWTPEGFDDWQSHFPATDFVRPPAALDWTELFLKSWRTPGPSLPKDTLVVLVAGLYSEFILYCNRACARSLKSEGYEVLRMPVRSSRGVIAQGEHIAAVLGKRLRPGQRFVVLAHSKGSLDTLATLTQNPALLDACDGIALVQPPVGPSPIIDDLLGYGTPDTGPGYRMDRFRQAMVNSTLLAEGTRDISSHRDPQVASMLSALPDTLHCVHVVSWSAVRRSRFDTHHQRLNALRAGHAHDGQFYMEDLAIPGLPQICLPDVDHGQPILGGAGFDPARFWRTLLEVLHQTLPVRTDHTR
;
A
#
# COMPACT_ATOMS: atom_id res chain seq x y z
N MET A 1 13.39 -2.26 -26.40
CA MET A 1 11.93 -2.07 -26.29
C MET A 1 11.58 -2.31 -24.83
N THR A 2 10.95 -1.36 -24.13
CA THR A 2 10.43 -1.61 -22.78
C THR A 2 9.16 -2.43 -22.89
N ASN A 3 9.16 -3.66 -22.38
CA ASN A 3 7.95 -4.46 -22.28
C ASN A 3 6.93 -3.72 -21.41
N ILE A 4 5.67 -3.68 -21.86
CA ILE A 4 4.55 -3.14 -21.08
C ILE A 4 4.23 -4.16 -19.99
N TRP A 5 4.06 -3.70 -18.76
CA TRP A 5 3.67 -4.57 -17.65
C TRP A 5 2.21 -5.03 -17.81
N THR A 6 1.93 -6.27 -17.41
CA THR A 6 0.60 -6.88 -17.40
C THR A 6 0.35 -7.58 -16.06
N PRO A 7 -0.88 -7.59 -15.54
CA PRO A 7 -1.18 -8.16 -14.23
C PRO A 7 -1.28 -9.70 -14.21
N GLU A 8 -1.25 -10.37 -15.37
CA GLU A 8 -1.24 -11.84 -15.46
C GLU A 8 0.09 -12.46 -15.03
N GLY A 9 0.04 -13.68 -14.48
CA GLY A 9 1.24 -14.47 -14.17
C GLY A 9 1.70 -14.41 -12.72
N PHE A 10 0.79 -14.18 -11.75
CA PHE A 10 1.18 -14.10 -10.34
C PHE A 10 2.03 -15.29 -9.88
N ASP A 11 1.67 -16.52 -10.25
CA ASP A 11 2.35 -17.74 -9.78
C ASP A 11 3.77 -17.93 -10.35
N ASP A 12 4.21 -17.09 -11.30
CA ASP A 12 5.56 -17.15 -11.86
C ASP A 12 6.65 -16.91 -10.78
N TRP A 13 6.27 -16.36 -9.60
CA TRP A 13 7.16 -16.25 -8.45
C TRP A 13 7.79 -17.59 -8.08
N GLN A 14 7.10 -18.73 -8.28
CA GLN A 14 7.60 -20.05 -7.90
C GLN A 14 8.92 -20.40 -8.59
N SER A 15 9.09 -19.93 -9.83
CA SER A 15 10.32 -20.13 -10.60
C SER A 15 11.47 -19.23 -10.15
N HIS A 16 11.15 -18.05 -9.63
CA HIS A 16 12.12 -17.05 -9.18
C HIS A 16 12.49 -17.19 -7.70
N PHE A 17 11.53 -17.66 -6.90
CA PHE A 17 11.56 -17.66 -5.45
C PHE A 17 10.99 -18.98 -4.88
N PRO A 18 11.66 -20.12 -5.12
CA PRO A 18 11.15 -21.44 -4.79
C PRO A 18 11.03 -21.73 -3.29
N ALA A 19 11.62 -20.91 -2.43
CA ALA A 19 11.55 -21.07 -0.97
C ALA A 19 10.39 -20.28 -0.35
N THR A 20 9.61 -19.54 -1.14
CA THR A 20 8.45 -18.79 -0.63
C THR A 20 7.33 -19.74 -0.25
N ASP A 21 6.89 -19.68 1.01
CA ASP A 21 5.72 -20.40 1.49
C ASP A 21 4.49 -19.48 1.49
N PHE A 22 4.03 -19.12 0.29
CA PHE A 22 2.84 -18.28 0.13
C PHE A 22 1.59 -19.13 -0.07
N VAL A 23 0.64 -18.95 0.84
CA VAL A 23 -0.67 -19.58 0.73
C VAL A 23 -1.64 -18.61 0.07
N ARG A 24 -2.20 -19.03 -1.08
CA ARG A 24 -3.29 -18.31 -1.75
C ARG A 24 -4.48 -18.14 -0.78
N PRO A 25 -5.13 -16.97 -0.77
CA PRO A 25 -6.31 -16.76 0.05
C PRO A 25 -7.46 -17.67 -0.44
N PRO A 26 -8.45 -17.99 0.40
CA PRO A 26 -9.65 -18.69 -0.03
C PRO A 26 -10.31 -17.98 -1.22
N ALA A 27 -10.93 -18.72 -2.14
CA ALA A 27 -11.48 -18.15 -3.38
C ALA A 27 -12.49 -16.99 -3.17
N ALA A 28 -13.22 -16.98 -2.04
CA ALA A 28 -14.12 -15.87 -1.69
C ALA A 28 -13.40 -14.56 -1.38
N LEU A 29 -12.13 -14.64 -0.98
CA LEU A 29 -11.25 -13.52 -0.67
C LEU A 29 -10.21 -13.27 -1.78
N ASP A 30 -10.02 -14.16 -2.75
CA ASP A 30 -9.14 -13.91 -3.90
C ASP A 30 -9.87 -13.10 -4.97
N TRP A 31 -9.59 -11.80 -5.04
CA TRP A 31 -10.17 -10.88 -6.03
C TRP A 31 -9.25 -10.65 -7.23
N THR A 32 -8.21 -11.47 -7.41
CA THR A 32 -7.25 -11.33 -8.52
C THR A 32 -7.95 -11.40 -9.88
N GLU A 33 -8.84 -12.37 -10.10
CA GLU A 33 -9.57 -12.50 -11.37
C GLU A 33 -10.49 -11.31 -11.65
N LEU A 34 -11.08 -10.73 -10.60
CA LEU A 34 -11.89 -9.51 -10.73
C LEU A 34 -11.01 -8.33 -11.18
N PHE A 35 -9.83 -8.16 -10.58
CA PHE A 35 -8.86 -7.16 -11.02
C PHE A 35 -8.43 -7.37 -12.49
N LEU A 36 -8.12 -8.61 -12.89
CA LEU A 36 -7.73 -8.94 -14.27
C LEU A 36 -8.85 -8.61 -15.26
N LYS A 37 -10.10 -8.92 -14.91
CA LYS A 37 -11.27 -8.59 -15.72
C LYS A 37 -11.42 -7.08 -15.90
N SER A 38 -11.38 -6.31 -14.81
CA SER A 38 -11.45 -4.85 -14.83
C SER A 38 -10.26 -4.21 -15.55
N TRP A 39 -9.08 -4.83 -15.48
CA TRP A 39 -7.91 -4.39 -16.24
C TRP A 39 -8.13 -4.53 -17.75
N ARG A 40 -8.69 -5.65 -18.20
CA ARG A 40 -8.92 -5.95 -19.63
C ARG A 40 -10.10 -5.17 -20.20
N THR A 41 -11.17 -5.06 -19.42
CA THR A 41 -12.41 -4.39 -19.83
C THR A 41 -12.75 -3.32 -18.79
N PRO A 42 -12.20 -2.10 -18.93
CA PRO A 42 -12.51 -1.02 -18.01
C PRO A 42 -14.01 -0.70 -18.03
N GLY A 43 -14.61 -0.67 -16.85
CA GLY A 43 -16.04 -0.51 -16.63
C GLY A 43 -16.42 0.82 -15.99
N PRO A 44 -17.67 0.94 -15.50
CA PRO A 44 -18.25 2.21 -15.08
C PRO A 44 -17.50 2.87 -13.92
N SER A 45 -17.50 4.20 -13.96
CA SER A 45 -16.88 5.10 -12.99
C SER A 45 -17.64 5.18 -11.66
N LEU A 46 -16.90 5.35 -10.56
CA LEU A 46 -17.44 5.81 -9.28
C LEU A 46 -18.30 7.07 -9.45
N PRO A 47 -19.28 7.32 -8.55
CA PRO A 47 -20.01 8.58 -8.51
C PRO A 47 -19.05 9.78 -8.49
N LYS A 48 -19.35 10.82 -9.28
CA LYS A 48 -18.43 11.97 -9.47
C LYS A 48 -18.32 12.89 -8.25
N ASP A 49 -19.27 12.79 -7.33
CA ASP A 49 -19.27 13.47 -6.05
C ASP A 49 -18.43 12.75 -4.97
N THR A 50 -18.04 11.50 -5.20
CA THR A 50 -17.11 10.76 -4.35
C THR A 50 -15.71 11.39 -4.38
N LEU A 51 -15.17 11.69 -3.20
CA LEU A 51 -13.78 12.13 -3.06
C LEU A 51 -12.82 10.94 -3.17
N VAL A 52 -11.84 11.01 -4.07
CA VAL A 52 -10.75 10.02 -4.12
C VAL A 52 -9.56 10.51 -3.30
N VAL A 53 -9.19 9.77 -2.26
CA VAL A 53 -8.09 10.09 -1.35
C VAL A 53 -6.89 9.21 -1.67
N LEU A 54 -5.76 9.82 -2.05
CA LEU A 54 -4.50 9.11 -2.30
C LEU A 54 -3.61 9.27 -1.06
N VAL A 55 -3.28 8.16 -0.40
CA VAL A 55 -2.42 8.12 0.80
C VAL A 55 -1.14 7.37 0.48
N ALA A 56 0.00 8.05 0.48
CA ALA A 56 1.29 7.43 0.22
C ALA A 56 1.98 7.00 1.52
N GLY A 57 2.99 6.13 1.39
CA GLY A 57 3.76 5.62 2.52
C GLY A 57 4.87 6.55 3.02
N LEU A 58 5.74 5.96 3.83
CA LEU A 58 6.89 6.61 4.46
C LEU A 58 7.80 7.30 3.40
N TYR A 59 8.37 8.45 3.75
CA TYR A 59 9.26 9.27 2.91
C TYR A 59 8.63 9.89 1.65
N SER A 60 7.36 9.61 1.36
CA SER A 60 6.70 10.12 0.15
C SER A 60 6.61 11.65 0.07
N GLU A 61 6.65 12.36 1.21
CA GLU A 61 6.70 13.83 1.23
C GLU A 61 7.99 14.41 0.61
N PHE A 62 9.05 13.59 0.50
CA PHE A 62 10.31 13.95 -0.16
C PHE A 62 10.40 13.45 -1.60
N ILE A 63 9.42 12.67 -2.07
CA ILE A 63 9.41 12.10 -3.41
C ILE A 63 8.72 13.05 -4.37
N LEU A 64 9.51 13.65 -5.26
CA LEU A 64 8.98 14.46 -6.34
C LEU A 64 8.06 13.62 -7.23
N TYR A 65 6.86 14.15 -7.50
CA TYR A 65 5.83 13.53 -8.34
C TYR A 65 5.16 12.26 -7.79
N CYS A 66 5.32 11.95 -6.49
CA CYS A 66 4.54 10.90 -5.83
C CYS A 66 3.03 11.04 -6.15
N ASN A 67 2.42 9.95 -6.63
CA ASN A 67 1.01 9.87 -7.02
C ASN A 67 0.56 10.87 -8.10
N ARG A 68 1.50 11.53 -8.80
CA ARG A 68 1.15 12.58 -9.76
C ARG A 68 0.42 12.02 -10.98
N ALA A 69 0.85 10.89 -11.52
CA ALA A 69 0.22 10.28 -12.68
C ALA A 69 -1.24 9.88 -12.39
N CYS A 70 -1.45 9.14 -11.30
CA CYS A 70 -2.78 8.77 -10.81
C CYS A 70 -3.67 9.99 -10.57
N ALA A 71 -3.20 10.97 -9.78
CA ALA A 71 -3.99 12.17 -9.48
C ALA A 71 -4.35 12.96 -10.73
N ARG A 72 -3.44 13.07 -11.72
CA ARG A 72 -3.73 13.76 -12.99
C ARG A 72 -4.79 13.01 -13.80
N SER A 73 -4.68 11.68 -13.91
CA SER A 73 -5.63 10.85 -14.65
C SER A 73 -7.04 10.94 -14.06
N LEU A 74 -7.16 10.78 -12.74
CA LEU A 74 -8.44 10.87 -12.04
C LEU A 74 -9.06 12.27 -12.17
N LYS A 75 -8.26 13.34 -12.06
CA LYS A 75 -8.74 14.71 -12.27
C LYS A 75 -9.19 14.96 -13.71
N SER A 76 -8.49 14.41 -14.72
CA SER A 76 -8.93 14.53 -16.11
C SER A 76 -10.25 13.80 -16.39
N GLU A 77 -10.61 12.82 -15.56
CA GLU A 77 -11.89 12.11 -15.61
C GLU A 77 -12.98 12.79 -14.75
N GLY A 78 -12.68 13.94 -14.15
CA GLY A 78 -13.66 14.75 -13.41
C GLY A 78 -13.81 14.39 -11.93
N TYR A 79 -12.95 13.55 -11.35
CA TYR A 79 -13.01 13.25 -9.92
C TYR A 79 -12.39 14.37 -9.07
N GLU A 80 -12.98 14.61 -7.90
CA GLU A 80 -12.28 15.33 -6.83
C GLU A 80 -11.20 14.41 -6.24
N VAL A 81 -9.96 14.89 -6.19
CA VAL A 81 -8.81 14.10 -5.71
C VAL A 81 -8.06 14.85 -4.63
N LEU A 82 -7.96 14.24 -3.46
CA LEU A 82 -7.11 14.67 -2.35
C LEU A 82 -5.85 13.81 -2.30
N ARG A 83 -4.68 14.41 -2.56
CA ARG A 83 -3.41 13.80 -2.19
C ARG A 83 -3.15 14.11 -0.72
N MET A 84 -3.27 13.09 0.13
CA MET A 84 -3.18 13.25 1.57
C MET A 84 -1.77 13.68 1.97
N PRO A 85 -1.62 14.78 2.72
CA PRO A 85 -0.33 15.13 3.31
C PRO A 85 0.07 14.08 4.35
N VAL A 86 1.26 13.51 4.17
CA VAL A 86 1.83 12.56 5.14
C VAL A 86 3.09 13.14 5.77
N ARG A 87 3.34 12.75 7.02
CA ARG A 87 4.55 13.11 7.76
C ARG A 87 5.30 11.85 8.11
N SER A 88 6.47 11.69 7.50
CA SER A 88 7.34 10.53 7.68
C SER A 88 7.87 10.44 9.12
N SER A 89 7.82 11.55 9.85
CA SER A 89 8.16 11.62 11.28
C SER A 89 7.18 10.90 12.18
N ARG A 90 5.92 10.74 11.76
CA ARG A 90 4.84 10.25 12.62
C ARG A 90 4.70 8.74 12.52
N GLY A 91 4.56 8.10 13.68
CA GLY A 91 4.02 6.75 13.78
C GLY A 91 2.62 6.63 13.14
N VAL A 92 2.16 5.40 12.93
CA VAL A 92 0.90 5.06 12.27
C VAL A 92 -0.30 5.69 12.96
N ILE A 93 -0.37 5.58 14.29
CA ILE A 93 -1.48 6.09 15.10
C ILE A 93 -1.57 7.63 14.98
N ALA A 94 -0.48 8.33 15.22
CA ALA A 94 -0.44 9.80 15.14
C ALA A 94 -0.66 10.33 13.71
N GLN A 95 -0.22 9.58 12.69
CA GLN A 95 -0.52 9.92 11.31
C GLN A 95 -1.99 9.67 10.97
N GLY A 96 -2.61 8.62 11.52
CA GLY A 96 -4.04 8.34 11.40
C GLY A 96 -4.92 9.48 11.94
N GLU A 97 -4.59 10.03 13.10
CA GLU A 97 -5.25 11.21 13.68
C GLU A 97 -5.11 12.44 12.77
N HIS A 98 -3.94 12.64 12.17
CA HIS A 98 -3.72 13.74 11.24
C HIS A 98 -4.60 13.63 9.99
N ILE A 99 -4.65 12.43 9.40
CA ILE A 99 -5.50 12.15 8.24
C ILE A 99 -6.97 12.41 8.60
N ALA A 100 -7.42 11.97 9.77
CA ALA A 100 -8.78 12.25 10.25
C ALA A 100 -9.08 13.76 10.30
N ALA A 101 -8.17 14.54 10.88
CA ALA A 101 -8.30 15.99 10.98
C ALA A 101 -8.29 16.69 9.61
N VAL A 102 -7.53 16.19 8.65
CA VAL A 102 -7.53 16.71 7.27
C VAL A 102 -8.85 16.36 6.58
N LEU A 103 -9.30 15.11 6.65
CA LEU A 103 -10.56 14.67 6.04
C LEU A 103 -11.77 15.41 6.62
N GLY A 104 -11.85 15.58 7.94
CA GLY A 104 -12.93 16.32 8.60
C GLY A 104 -13.04 17.78 8.15
N LYS A 105 -11.94 18.39 7.68
CA LYS A 105 -11.94 19.75 7.10
C LYS A 105 -12.24 19.78 5.59
N ARG A 106 -12.07 18.65 4.91
CA ARG A 106 -12.16 18.56 3.44
C ARG A 106 -13.48 17.99 2.95
N LEU A 107 -14.07 17.06 3.71
CA LEU A 107 -15.34 16.43 3.37
C LEU A 107 -16.49 17.42 3.54
N ARG A 108 -17.35 17.52 2.52
CA ARG A 108 -18.64 18.21 2.65
C ARG A 108 -19.61 17.33 3.46
N PRO A 109 -20.64 17.91 4.11
CA PRO A 109 -21.68 17.12 4.77
C PRO A 109 -22.29 16.08 3.82
N GLY A 110 -22.31 14.82 4.24
CA GLY A 110 -22.82 13.69 3.44
C GLY A 110 -21.91 13.24 2.29
N GLN A 111 -20.77 13.89 2.06
CA GLN A 111 -19.86 13.48 0.99
C GLN A 111 -19.19 12.15 1.33
N ARG A 112 -19.23 11.24 0.36
CA ARG A 112 -18.60 9.92 0.44
C ARG A 112 -17.17 9.98 -0.11
N PHE A 113 -16.32 9.06 0.33
CA PHE A 113 -14.95 8.98 -0.16
C PHE A 113 -14.45 7.55 -0.29
N VAL A 114 -13.42 7.38 -1.13
CA VAL A 114 -12.67 6.13 -1.28
C VAL A 114 -11.20 6.42 -1.06
N VAL A 115 -10.45 5.45 -0.51
CA VAL A 115 -9.03 5.61 -0.24
C VAL A 115 -8.19 4.65 -1.08
N LEU A 116 -7.17 5.19 -1.73
CA LEU A 116 -6.11 4.45 -2.39
C LEU A 116 -4.82 4.66 -1.60
N ALA A 117 -4.43 3.64 -0.85
CA ALA A 117 -3.34 3.72 0.12
C ALA A 117 -2.18 2.80 -0.28
N HIS A 118 -0.95 3.29 -0.15
CA HIS A 118 0.26 2.54 -0.47
C HIS A 118 1.20 2.42 0.73
N SER A 119 1.80 1.24 0.92
CA SER A 119 2.82 0.98 1.93
C SER A 119 2.35 1.40 3.33
N LYS A 120 3.16 2.12 4.13
CA LYS A 120 2.76 2.64 5.46
C LYS A 120 1.45 3.45 5.42
N GLY A 121 1.14 4.10 4.30
CA GLY A 121 -0.12 4.84 4.12
C GLY A 121 -1.35 3.95 4.26
N SER A 122 -1.22 2.64 3.99
CA SER A 122 -2.26 1.64 4.26
C SER A 122 -2.55 1.50 5.76
N LEU A 123 -1.50 1.37 6.58
CA LEU A 123 -1.66 1.30 8.03
C LEU A 123 -2.18 2.63 8.60
N ASP A 124 -1.68 3.76 8.09
CA ASP A 124 -2.14 5.10 8.49
C ASP A 124 -3.65 5.27 8.22
N THR A 125 -4.11 4.78 7.07
CA THR A 125 -5.53 4.80 6.69
C THR A 125 -6.38 3.90 7.59
N LEU A 126 -5.90 2.69 7.89
CA LEU A 126 -6.58 1.80 8.84
C LEU A 126 -6.69 2.45 10.22
N ALA A 127 -5.63 3.11 10.70
CA ALA A 127 -5.64 3.83 11.97
C ALA A 127 -6.67 4.96 11.97
N THR A 128 -6.75 5.74 10.89
CA THR A 128 -7.80 6.76 10.72
C THR A 128 -9.19 6.18 10.87
N LEU A 129 -9.51 5.11 10.14
CA LEU A 129 -10.88 4.60 10.07
C LEU A 129 -11.30 3.84 11.33
N THR A 130 -10.38 3.09 11.94
CA THR A 130 -10.65 2.37 13.19
C THR A 130 -10.89 3.31 14.38
N GLN A 131 -10.26 4.48 14.39
CA GLN A 131 -10.42 5.48 15.45
C GLN A 131 -11.58 6.46 15.22
N ASN A 132 -12.15 6.51 14.01
CA ASN A 132 -13.15 7.52 13.62
C ASN A 132 -14.37 6.87 12.96
N PRO A 133 -15.36 6.39 13.74
CA PRO A 133 -16.55 5.69 13.20
C PRO A 133 -17.34 6.50 12.15
N ALA A 134 -17.40 7.83 12.29
CA ALA A 134 -18.07 8.68 11.30
C ALA A 134 -17.33 8.71 9.95
N LEU A 135 -15.99 8.66 9.96
CA LEU A 135 -15.21 8.56 8.73
C LEU A 135 -15.30 7.15 8.13
N LEU A 136 -15.34 6.12 8.97
CA LEU A 136 -15.60 4.75 8.53
C LEU A 136 -16.94 4.64 7.79
N ASP A 137 -18.02 5.21 8.33
CA ASP A 137 -19.34 5.19 7.67
C ASP A 137 -19.37 6.02 6.36
N ALA A 138 -18.61 7.11 6.28
CA ALA A 138 -18.50 7.90 5.05
C ALA A 138 -17.56 7.30 3.99
N CYS A 139 -16.79 6.25 4.34
CA CYS A 139 -15.85 5.59 3.44
C CYS A 139 -16.53 4.46 2.67
N ASP A 140 -16.55 4.55 1.34
CA ASP A 140 -17.13 3.52 0.46
C ASP A 140 -16.17 2.38 0.17
N GLY A 141 -14.88 2.57 0.37
CA GLY A 141 -13.93 1.48 0.27
C GLY A 141 -12.48 1.94 0.31
N ILE A 142 -11.59 1.01 0.65
CA ILE A 142 -10.15 1.24 0.66
C ILE A 142 -9.42 0.16 -0.14
N ALA A 143 -8.46 0.58 -0.97
CA ALA A 143 -7.50 -0.30 -1.61
C ALA A 143 -6.13 -0.09 -0.97
N LEU A 144 -5.59 -1.14 -0.35
CA LEU A 144 -4.32 -1.14 0.34
C LEU A 144 -3.25 -1.82 -0.53
N VAL A 145 -2.30 -1.08 -1.08
CA VAL A 145 -1.29 -1.64 -1.97
C VAL A 145 0.03 -1.82 -1.23
N GLN A 146 0.48 -3.08 -1.17
CA GLN A 146 1.68 -3.48 -0.44
C GLN A 146 1.65 -3.01 1.03
N PRO A 147 0.58 -3.30 1.80
CA PRO A 147 0.50 -2.87 3.19
C PRO A 147 1.55 -3.61 4.04
N PRO A 148 2.34 -2.92 4.88
CA PRO A 148 3.40 -3.55 5.66
C PRO A 148 2.86 -4.22 6.93
N VAL A 149 2.15 -5.34 6.77
CA VAL A 149 1.55 -6.12 7.87
C VAL A 149 2.63 -6.71 8.76
N GLY A 150 3.65 -7.32 8.15
CA GLY A 150 4.87 -7.76 8.80
C GLY A 150 5.97 -6.70 8.77
N PRO A 151 7.07 -6.93 9.51
CA PRO A 151 8.21 -6.01 9.58
C PRO A 151 9.00 -6.00 8.27
N SER A 152 9.64 -4.86 7.97
CA SER A 152 10.66 -4.82 6.92
C SER A 152 12.03 -5.17 7.49
N PRO A 153 12.68 -6.25 7.03
CA PRO A 153 14.07 -6.56 7.40
C PRO A 153 15.04 -5.45 7.01
N ILE A 154 14.74 -4.73 5.92
CA ILE A 154 15.53 -3.58 5.48
C ILE A 154 15.51 -2.48 6.53
N ILE A 155 14.34 -2.21 7.10
CA ILE A 155 14.19 -1.18 8.12
C ILE A 155 14.80 -1.63 9.44
N ASP A 156 14.64 -2.90 9.82
CA ASP A 156 15.31 -3.45 11.00
C ASP A 156 16.82 -3.29 10.91
N ASP A 157 17.42 -3.60 9.77
CA ASP A 157 18.84 -3.37 9.61
C ASP A 157 19.23 -1.88 9.61
N LEU A 158 18.41 -1.00 9.02
CA LEU A 158 18.65 0.45 9.02
C LEU A 158 18.57 1.03 10.44
N LEU A 159 17.72 0.48 11.30
CA LEU A 159 17.60 0.87 12.71
C LEU A 159 18.58 0.13 13.63
N GLY A 160 19.33 -0.84 13.11
CA GLY A 160 20.28 -1.64 13.88
C GLY A 160 19.65 -2.73 14.74
N TYR A 161 18.42 -3.15 14.41
CA TYR A 161 17.72 -4.29 15.03
C TYR A 161 18.08 -5.63 14.40
N GLY A 162 18.55 -5.61 13.15
CA GLY A 162 19.01 -6.81 12.43
C GLY A 162 20.38 -7.31 12.89
N THR A 163 20.72 -8.53 12.48
CA THR A 163 22.05 -9.10 12.71
C THR A 163 23.11 -8.33 11.92
N PRO A 164 24.24 -7.93 12.54
CA PRO A 164 25.27 -7.16 11.86
C PRO A 164 25.92 -8.00 10.76
N ASP A 165 25.63 -7.70 9.49
CA ASP A 165 26.33 -8.30 8.37
C ASP A 165 27.30 -7.29 7.72
N THR A 166 28.49 -7.77 7.36
CA THR A 166 29.68 -6.96 7.03
C THR A 166 29.95 -6.88 5.53
N GLY A 167 28.88 -6.78 4.73
CA GLY A 167 28.97 -6.71 3.27
C GLY A 167 29.43 -5.33 2.72
N PRO A 168 30.15 -5.28 1.58
CA PRO A 168 30.74 -4.06 1.03
C PRO A 168 29.75 -2.97 0.53
N GLY A 169 28.44 -3.23 0.53
CA GLY A 169 27.39 -2.26 0.16
C GLY A 169 27.09 -1.17 1.21
N TYR A 170 27.65 -1.28 2.41
CA TYR A 170 27.24 -0.52 3.62
C TYR A 170 27.76 0.92 3.76
N ARG A 171 28.56 1.44 2.83
CA ARG A 171 29.12 2.81 2.98
C ARG A 171 28.07 3.92 2.81
N MET A 172 27.02 3.69 2.03
CA MET A 172 25.91 4.64 1.85
C MET A 172 24.85 4.52 2.96
N ASP A 173 24.90 3.42 3.73
CA ASP A 173 23.99 3.16 4.85
C ASP A 173 24.32 4.03 6.07
N ARG A 174 25.56 4.43 6.36
CA ARG A 174 25.83 5.31 7.51
C ARG A 174 25.15 6.68 7.40
N PHE A 175 25.04 7.24 6.20
CA PHE A 175 24.36 8.53 5.98
C PHE A 175 22.84 8.37 6.03
N ARG A 176 22.31 7.26 5.51
CA ARG A 176 20.88 6.93 5.61
C ARG A 176 20.49 6.58 7.05
N GLN A 177 21.28 5.77 7.75
CA GLN A 177 21.18 5.50 9.19
C GLN A 177 21.23 6.81 9.98
N ALA A 178 22.13 7.74 9.67
CA ALA A 178 22.17 9.04 10.37
C ALA A 178 20.93 9.91 10.11
N MET A 179 20.33 9.86 8.91
CA MET A 179 19.06 10.56 8.63
C MET A 179 17.85 9.88 9.26
N VAL A 180 17.81 8.54 9.24
CA VAL A 180 16.71 7.73 9.78
C VAL A 180 16.73 7.70 11.31
N ASN A 181 17.92 7.61 11.93
CA ASN A 181 18.15 7.72 13.37
C ASN A 181 18.15 9.17 13.87
N SER A 182 17.94 10.16 13.00
CA SER A 182 17.55 11.46 13.51
C SER A 182 16.21 11.27 14.24
N THR A 183 16.12 11.81 15.45
CA THR A 183 14.90 11.75 16.29
C THR A 183 13.63 12.23 15.57
N LEU A 184 13.79 12.92 14.45
CA LEU A 184 12.74 13.43 13.59
C LEU A 184 12.05 12.37 12.72
N LEU A 185 12.66 11.22 12.38
CA LEU A 185 12.04 10.20 11.50
C LEU A 185 11.86 8.83 12.17
N ALA A 186 12.27 8.72 13.43
CA ALA A 186 12.38 7.46 14.14
C ALA A 186 11.02 6.76 14.31
N GLU A 187 9.95 7.48 14.69
CA GLU A 187 8.65 6.84 14.97
C GLU A 187 7.99 6.26 13.72
N GLY A 188 7.92 7.05 12.63
CA GLY A 188 7.32 6.58 11.39
C GLY A 188 8.09 5.43 10.74
N THR A 189 9.41 5.42 10.90
CA THR A 189 10.27 4.32 10.44
C THR A 189 10.12 3.08 11.34
N ARG A 190 10.08 3.26 12.66
CA ARG A 190 9.91 2.18 13.64
C ARG A 190 8.61 1.40 13.42
N ASP A 191 7.52 2.07 13.03
CA ASP A 191 6.22 1.41 12.87
C ASP A 191 6.12 0.44 11.69
N ILE A 192 7.12 0.41 10.81
CA ILE A 192 7.25 -0.62 9.76
C ILE A 192 8.38 -1.62 10.06
N SER A 193 9.01 -1.53 11.23
CA SER A 193 10.06 -2.44 11.72
C SER A 193 9.48 -3.52 12.63
N SER A 194 10.33 -4.43 13.13
CA SER A 194 9.99 -5.42 14.18
C SER A 194 9.70 -4.79 15.54
N HIS A 195 10.06 -3.52 15.73
CA HIS A 195 9.88 -2.78 16.98
C HIS A 195 8.71 -1.77 16.89
N ARG A 196 7.79 -1.99 15.94
CA ARG A 196 6.60 -1.15 15.72
C ARG A 196 5.76 -0.98 16.98
N ASP A 197 5.00 0.11 17.05
CA ASP A 197 4.00 0.30 18.10
C ASP A 197 3.05 -0.94 18.20
N PRO A 198 2.93 -1.58 19.37
CA PRO A 198 1.99 -2.69 19.58
C PRO A 198 0.54 -2.37 19.20
N GLN A 199 0.14 -1.09 19.24
CA GLN A 199 -1.18 -0.65 18.78
C GLN A 199 -1.44 -0.96 17.31
N VAL A 200 -0.39 -1.02 16.47
CA VAL A 200 -0.54 -1.40 15.06
C VAL A 200 -0.98 -2.86 14.93
N ALA A 201 -0.37 -3.76 15.70
CA ALA A 201 -0.76 -5.18 15.70
C ALA A 201 -2.17 -5.36 16.28
N SER A 202 -2.49 -4.65 17.37
CA SER A 202 -3.83 -4.64 17.96
C SER A 202 -4.89 -4.19 16.95
N MET A 203 -4.65 -3.09 16.25
CA MET A 203 -5.53 -2.58 15.20
C MET A 203 -5.73 -3.59 14.06
N LEU A 204 -4.65 -4.18 13.54
CA LEU A 204 -4.72 -5.17 12.46
C LEU A 204 -5.52 -6.42 12.87
N SER A 205 -5.47 -6.80 14.14
CA SER A 205 -6.24 -7.94 14.68
C SER A 205 -7.71 -7.63 14.95
N ALA A 206 -8.10 -6.36 14.96
CA ALA A 206 -9.42 -5.88 15.35
C ALA A 206 -10.04 -4.93 14.31
N LEU A 207 -9.81 -5.21 13.02
CA LEU A 207 -10.41 -4.43 11.95
C LEU A 207 -11.95 -4.59 11.96
N PRO A 208 -12.72 -3.50 11.76
CA PRO A 208 -14.18 -3.57 11.77
C PRO A 208 -14.72 -4.47 10.66
N ASP A 209 -15.69 -5.32 10.95
CA ASP A 209 -16.37 -6.18 9.96
C ASP A 209 -17.10 -5.36 8.87
N THR A 210 -17.44 -4.10 9.17
CA THR A 210 -18.07 -3.16 8.23
C THR A 210 -17.07 -2.51 7.27
N LEU A 211 -15.78 -2.77 7.43
CA LEU A 211 -14.74 -2.19 6.60
C LEU A 211 -14.74 -2.84 5.21
N HIS A 212 -15.18 -2.09 4.21
CA HIS A 212 -15.04 -2.51 2.81
C HIS A 212 -13.60 -2.26 2.34
N CYS A 213 -12.80 -3.32 2.24
CA CYS A 213 -11.37 -3.23 1.96
C CYS A 213 -10.91 -4.32 1.00
N VAL A 214 -9.93 -4.01 0.17
CA VAL A 214 -9.11 -4.97 -0.56
C VAL A 214 -7.63 -4.62 -0.38
N HIS A 215 -6.76 -5.61 -0.26
CA HIS A 215 -5.31 -5.39 -0.30
C HIS A 215 -4.63 -6.05 -1.49
N VAL A 216 -3.53 -5.46 -1.95
CA VAL A 216 -2.71 -5.96 -3.05
C VAL A 216 -1.40 -6.46 -2.48
N VAL A 217 -1.12 -7.73 -2.76
CA VAL A 217 0.17 -8.37 -2.52
C VAL A 217 0.88 -8.51 -3.87
N SER A 218 2.17 -8.24 -3.88
CA SER A 218 2.98 -8.34 -5.10
C SER A 218 4.39 -8.80 -4.82
N TRP A 219 5.07 -9.20 -5.89
CA TRP A 219 6.50 -9.53 -5.89
C TRP A 219 7.15 -8.95 -7.13
N SER A 220 8.49 -8.83 -7.13
CA SER A 220 9.27 -8.59 -8.33
C SER A 220 10.62 -9.30 -8.25
N ALA A 221 11.03 -9.97 -9.32
CA ALA A 221 12.32 -10.65 -9.40
C ALA A 221 13.50 -9.67 -9.54
N VAL A 222 13.24 -8.49 -10.11
CA VAL A 222 14.25 -7.45 -10.36
C VAL A 222 13.72 -6.08 -10.00
N ARG A 223 14.62 -5.14 -9.72
CA ARG A 223 14.26 -3.73 -9.55
C ARG A 223 13.58 -3.18 -10.81
N ARG A 224 12.38 -2.62 -10.68
CA ARG A 224 11.58 -2.03 -11.76
C ARG A 224 11.44 -0.51 -11.65
N SER A 225 11.60 0.06 -10.46
CA SER A 225 11.55 1.48 -10.15
C SER A 225 12.86 1.97 -9.54
N ARG A 226 13.06 3.29 -9.55
CA ARG A 226 14.30 3.92 -9.05
C ARG A 226 14.27 4.18 -7.54
N PHE A 227 13.19 3.86 -6.83
CA PHE A 227 13.00 4.22 -5.44
C PHE A 227 12.73 2.98 -4.59
N ASP A 228 13.34 2.92 -3.40
CA ASP A 228 12.99 1.99 -2.32
C ASP A 228 12.96 0.50 -2.69
N THR A 229 13.93 0.10 -3.51
CA THR A 229 14.10 -1.32 -3.89
C THR A 229 15.44 -1.84 -3.39
N HIS A 230 15.38 -2.81 -2.50
CA HIS A 230 16.50 -3.45 -1.81
C HIS A 230 16.64 -4.94 -2.20
N HIS A 231 16.32 -5.28 -3.45
CA HIS A 231 16.28 -6.67 -3.93
C HIS A 231 17.57 -7.45 -3.65
N GLN A 232 18.73 -6.86 -3.91
CA GLN A 232 20.02 -7.53 -3.63
C GLN A 232 20.17 -7.88 -2.14
N ARG A 233 19.69 -7.01 -1.25
CA ARG A 233 19.78 -7.19 0.19
C ARG A 233 18.76 -8.21 0.70
N LEU A 234 17.52 -8.13 0.25
CA LEU A 234 16.49 -9.13 0.59
C LEU A 234 16.89 -10.53 0.09
N ASN A 235 17.40 -10.64 -1.14
CA ASN A 235 17.94 -11.89 -1.67
C ASN A 235 19.14 -12.43 -0.87
N ALA A 236 19.95 -11.55 -0.28
CA ALA A 236 21.06 -11.97 0.59
C ALA A 236 20.56 -12.42 1.97
N LEU A 237 19.56 -11.73 2.54
CA LEU A 237 19.00 -12.03 3.85
C LEU A 237 18.18 -13.33 3.85
N ARG A 238 17.35 -13.55 2.82
CA ARG A 238 16.51 -14.73 2.70
C ARG A 238 16.36 -15.15 1.23
N ALA A 239 17.39 -15.84 0.74
CA ALA A 239 17.48 -16.30 -0.64
C ALA A 239 16.25 -17.12 -1.06
N GLY A 240 15.79 -16.90 -2.29
CA GLY A 240 14.67 -17.66 -2.87
C GLY A 240 13.30 -17.35 -2.26
N HIS A 241 13.15 -16.26 -1.49
CA HIS A 241 11.84 -15.84 -0.98
C HIS A 241 11.35 -14.58 -1.71
N ALA A 242 10.10 -14.62 -2.14
CA ALA A 242 9.48 -13.56 -2.93
C ALA A 242 9.33 -12.28 -2.11
N HIS A 243 9.57 -11.16 -2.77
CA HIS A 243 9.48 -9.84 -2.16
C HIS A 243 9.16 -8.78 -3.22
N ASP A 244 8.62 -7.64 -2.81
CA ASP A 244 8.41 -6.48 -3.68
C ASP A 244 9.64 -5.55 -3.73
N GLY A 245 10.72 -5.90 -3.03
CA GLY A 245 11.91 -5.09 -2.91
C GLY A 245 12.01 -4.31 -1.60
N GLN A 246 10.99 -4.35 -0.74
CA GLN A 246 11.04 -3.79 0.61
C GLN A 246 10.55 -4.76 1.68
N PHE A 247 9.51 -5.54 1.36
CA PHE A 247 8.89 -6.53 2.24
C PHE A 247 8.87 -7.89 1.55
N TYR A 248 8.98 -8.96 2.33
CA TYR A 248 8.66 -10.28 1.82
C TYR A 248 7.15 -10.40 1.58
N MET A 249 6.78 -11.24 0.62
CA MET A 249 5.41 -11.29 0.12
C MET A 249 4.39 -11.69 1.20
N GLU A 250 4.76 -12.57 2.15
CA GLU A 250 3.89 -12.95 3.26
C GLU A 250 3.67 -11.82 4.26
N ASP A 251 4.61 -10.87 4.37
CA ASP A 251 4.50 -9.70 5.25
C ASP A 251 3.57 -8.62 4.68
N LEU A 252 2.99 -8.86 3.49
CA LEU A 252 2.04 -7.97 2.82
C LEU A 252 0.58 -8.43 2.93
N ALA A 253 0.33 -9.65 3.40
CA ALA A 253 -1.01 -10.24 3.43
C ALA A 253 -1.76 -9.90 4.73
N ILE A 254 -3.00 -9.42 4.62
CA ILE A 254 -3.89 -9.20 5.77
C ILE A 254 -4.88 -10.37 5.86
N PRO A 255 -4.84 -11.20 6.93
CA PRO A 255 -5.78 -12.31 7.09
C PRO A 255 -7.23 -11.84 7.15
N GLY A 256 -8.13 -12.59 6.50
CA GLY A 256 -9.57 -12.35 6.56
C GLY A 256 -10.09 -11.23 5.64
N LEU A 257 -9.20 -10.50 4.95
CA LEU A 257 -9.60 -9.48 3.99
C LEU A 257 -9.45 -9.95 2.54
N PRO A 258 -10.27 -9.40 1.61
CA PRO A 258 -10.07 -9.60 0.18
C PRO A 258 -8.67 -9.19 -0.29
N GLN A 259 -8.07 -10.00 -1.15
CA GLN A 259 -6.71 -9.85 -1.63
C GLN A 259 -6.65 -9.93 -3.16
N ILE A 260 -5.77 -9.13 -3.75
CA ILE A 260 -5.38 -9.19 -5.16
C ILE A 260 -3.89 -9.52 -5.23
N CYS A 261 -3.51 -10.49 -6.04
CA CYS A 261 -2.15 -10.98 -6.17
C CYS A 261 -1.56 -10.56 -7.53
N LEU A 262 -0.51 -9.74 -7.54
CA LEU A 262 0.06 -9.18 -8.79
C LEU A 262 1.56 -9.49 -9.00
N PRO A 263 1.96 -9.95 -10.19
CA PRO A 263 3.35 -10.26 -10.50
C PRO A 263 4.16 -9.04 -10.90
N ASP A 264 5.48 -9.13 -10.73
CA ASP A 264 6.44 -8.18 -11.27
C ASP A 264 6.16 -6.69 -10.95
N VAL A 265 5.56 -6.44 -9.78
CA VAL A 265 5.36 -5.10 -9.22
C VAL A 265 6.28 -4.92 -8.02
N ASP A 266 7.23 -4.01 -8.14
CA ASP A 266 8.08 -3.61 -7.02
C ASP A 266 7.41 -2.55 -6.12
N HIS A 267 8.01 -2.30 -4.96
CA HIS A 267 7.44 -1.45 -3.92
C HIS A 267 7.20 0.00 -4.38
N GLY A 268 8.05 0.52 -5.28
CA GLY A 268 7.97 1.91 -5.73
C GLY A 268 7.03 2.16 -6.91
N GLN A 269 6.76 1.13 -7.73
CA GLN A 269 5.97 1.26 -8.96
C GLN A 269 4.55 1.82 -8.75
N PRO A 270 3.78 1.47 -7.72
CA PRO A 270 2.44 2.02 -7.52
C PRO A 270 2.41 3.56 -7.48
N ILE A 271 3.43 4.20 -6.90
CA ILE A 271 3.45 5.66 -6.70
C ILE A 271 4.29 6.43 -7.74
N LEU A 272 5.20 5.74 -8.45
CA LEU A 272 6.16 6.35 -9.39
C LEU A 272 6.07 5.83 -10.82
N GLY A 273 5.53 4.64 -11.04
CA GLY A 273 5.65 3.89 -12.29
C GLY A 273 7.07 3.37 -12.53
N GLY A 274 7.38 3.07 -13.79
CA GLY A 274 8.68 2.55 -14.22
C GLY A 274 8.58 1.19 -14.89
N ALA A 275 9.56 0.85 -15.73
CA ALA A 275 9.66 -0.42 -16.45
C ALA A 275 8.36 -0.87 -17.16
N GLY A 276 7.63 0.07 -17.78
CA GLY A 276 6.39 -0.23 -18.49
C GLY A 276 5.12 -0.34 -17.62
N PHE A 277 5.22 -0.11 -16.32
CA PHE A 277 4.08 -0.04 -15.41
C PHE A 277 3.33 1.30 -15.52
N ASP A 278 2.01 1.23 -15.66
CA ASP A 278 1.11 2.38 -15.70
C ASP A 278 0.40 2.53 -14.34
N PRO A 279 0.89 3.41 -13.45
CA PRO A 279 0.27 3.61 -12.15
C PRO A 279 -1.14 4.22 -12.27
N ALA A 280 -1.42 5.01 -13.30
CA ALA A 280 -2.75 5.60 -13.46
C ALA A 280 -3.80 4.55 -13.82
N ARG A 281 -3.48 3.63 -14.73
CA ARG A 281 -4.36 2.50 -15.03
C ARG A 281 -4.50 1.57 -13.83
N PHE A 282 -3.40 1.23 -13.14
CA PHE A 282 -3.40 0.39 -11.96
C PHE A 282 -4.37 0.88 -10.87
N TRP A 283 -4.23 2.14 -10.46
CA TRP A 283 -5.11 2.70 -9.43
C TRP A 283 -6.56 2.83 -9.86
N ARG A 284 -6.83 3.12 -11.14
CA ARG A 284 -8.21 3.13 -11.68
C ARG A 284 -8.84 1.75 -11.66
N THR A 285 -8.09 0.70 -12.00
CA THR A 285 -8.58 -0.68 -11.92
C THR A 285 -8.94 -1.04 -10.48
N LEU A 286 -8.15 -0.62 -9.48
CA LEU A 286 -8.52 -0.83 -8.07
C LEU A 286 -9.80 -0.09 -7.66
N LEU A 287 -9.99 1.16 -8.12
CA LEU A 287 -11.24 1.89 -7.88
C LEU A 287 -12.44 1.19 -8.49
N GLU A 288 -12.27 0.62 -9.68
CA GLU A 288 -13.32 -0.14 -10.34
C GLU A 288 -13.64 -1.43 -9.58
N VAL A 289 -12.63 -2.17 -9.12
CA VAL A 289 -12.85 -3.34 -8.26
C VAL A 289 -13.67 -2.95 -7.02
N LEU A 290 -13.25 -1.92 -6.30
CA LEU A 290 -14.00 -1.40 -5.14
C LEU A 290 -15.43 -1.00 -5.51
N HIS A 291 -15.64 -0.36 -6.66
CA HIS A 291 -16.98 0.03 -7.06
C HIS A 291 -17.89 -1.19 -7.31
N GLN A 292 -17.38 -2.21 -7.99
CA GLN A 292 -18.13 -3.43 -8.31
C GLN A 292 -18.44 -4.28 -7.07
N THR A 293 -17.61 -4.21 -6.03
CA THR A 293 -17.77 -5.00 -4.80
C THR A 293 -18.45 -4.24 -3.67
N LEU A 294 -18.78 -2.96 -3.88
CA LEU A 294 -19.42 -2.15 -2.87
C LEU A 294 -20.69 -2.85 -2.34
N PRO A 295 -20.78 -3.13 -1.02
CA PRO A 295 -21.97 -3.73 -0.46
C PRO A 295 -23.20 -2.88 -0.76
N VAL A 296 -24.27 -3.51 -1.22
CA VAL A 296 -25.57 -2.82 -1.39
C VAL A 296 -25.99 -2.33 -0.01
N ARG A 297 -25.93 -1.02 0.23
CA ARG A 297 -26.49 -0.43 1.44
C ARG A 297 -28.00 -0.60 1.35
N THR A 298 -28.56 -1.42 2.24
CA THR A 298 -30.00 -1.36 2.52
C THR A 298 -30.23 -0.03 3.22
N ASP A 299 -30.66 0.98 2.48
CA ASP A 299 -31.09 2.24 3.06
C ASP A 299 -32.19 1.94 4.09
N HIS A 300 -31.86 2.04 5.37
CA HIS A 300 -32.87 2.22 6.40
C HIS A 300 -33.37 3.65 6.27
N THR A 301 -34.28 3.87 5.32
CA THR A 301 -35.15 5.03 5.31
C THR A 301 -35.90 5.07 6.65
N ARG A 302 -35.53 6.03 7.50
CA ARG A 302 -36.41 6.61 8.52
C ARG A 302 -36.29 8.12 8.46
#